data_AF-A0A2H1G600-F1
#
_entry.id   AF-A0A2H1G600-F1
#
_cell.length_a   1.000
_cell.length_b   1.000
_cell.length_c   1.000
_cell.angle_alpha   90.00
_cell.angle_beta   90.00
_cell.angle_gamma   90.00
#
_symmetry.space_group_name_H-M   'P 1'
#
loop_
_entity.id
_entity.type
_entity.pdbx_description
1 polymer ?
#
loop_
_entity_poly.entity_id
_entity_poly.type
_entity_poly.pdbx_seq_one_letter_code
_entity_poly.pdbx_strand_id
1 'polypeptide(L)'
;MSSSTGSRAGPSAAPGRQPDDDLVQDGDVEVGVDASASANDPDELDTERPRKSMKRPQIKNACWTCRGDKVKCSGHHPICARCSHRKVPCSYDVPEENMTKMQHLRTKISDAEKRLELVNTIFDILQKGSDEAAAEALARLRIGQSVDEVVNYMVAARANDQTGSSLESPETTASG
;
A
#
# COMPACT_ATOMS: atom_id res chain seq x y z
N MET A 1 -0.30 38.65 41.99
CA MET A 1 1.17 38.63 42.07
C MET A 1 1.62 37.37 41.33
N SER A 2 1.40 37.24 40.02
CA SER A 2 2.06 37.93 38.90
C SER A 2 3.53 37.50 38.78
N SER A 3 3.80 36.68 37.76
CA SER A 3 4.99 36.58 36.89
C SER A 3 5.08 35.14 36.34
N SER A 4 4.59 34.76 35.15
CA SER A 4 4.97 35.11 33.77
C SER A 4 6.42 34.78 33.40
N THR A 5 6.63 33.70 32.64
CA THR A 5 7.51 33.67 31.44
C THR A 5 7.17 32.44 30.60
N GLY A 6 6.66 32.67 29.39
CA GLY A 6 6.63 31.68 28.32
C GLY A 6 7.82 31.88 27.40
N SER A 7 8.22 30.83 26.67
CA SER A 7 9.01 30.96 25.44
C SER A 7 8.70 29.79 24.51
N ARG A 8 7.99 30.13 23.42
CA ARG A 8 7.87 29.34 22.20
C ARG A 8 9.17 29.50 21.42
N ALA A 9 9.70 28.41 20.88
CA ALA A 9 10.67 28.44 19.79
C ALA A 9 10.26 27.36 18.78
N GLY A 10 9.73 27.80 17.64
CA GLY A 10 9.74 27.01 16.42
C GLY A 10 10.83 27.54 15.49
N PRO A 11 11.36 26.72 14.57
CA PRO A 11 12.06 27.24 13.41
C PRO A 11 11.16 27.20 12.17
N SER A 12 11.02 28.39 11.60
CA SER A 12 10.60 28.67 10.23
C SER A 12 11.72 28.26 9.27
N ALA A 13 11.37 27.65 8.14
CA ALA A 13 11.88 27.94 6.78
C ALA A 13 11.81 26.71 5.85
N ALA A 14 10.88 26.76 4.88
CA ALA A 14 11.07 26.18 3.56
C ALA A 14 11.98 27.12 2.73
N PRO A 15 12.74 26.60 1.74
CA PRO A 15 12.27 26.57 0.35
C PRO A 15 12.59 25.20 -0.32
N GLY A 16 11.83 24.66 -1.27
CA GLY A 16 11.50 25.25 -2.56
C GLY A 16 12.48 24.74 -3.63
N ARG A 17 12.13 23.64 -4.33
CA ARG A 17 12.33 23.37 -5.77
C ARG A 17 12.22 21.87 -6.05
N GLN A 18 11.17 21.51 -6.77
CA GLN A 18 11.18 20.32 -7.60
C GLN A 18 12.06 20.62 -8.82
N PRO A 19 12.92 19.69 -9.27
CA PRO A 19 13.36 19.67 -10.65
C PRO A 19 12.25 19.03 -11.49
N ASP A 20 11.75 19.89 -12.37
CA ASP A 20 11.07 19.69 -13.63
C ASP A 20 11.66 18.59 -14.54
N ASP A 21 10.76 18.07 -15.39
CA ASP A 21 10.94 17.39 -16.67
C ASP A 21 12.37 17.07 -17.15
N ASP A 22 12.67 15.77 -17.25
CA ASP A 22 13.52 15.28 -18.32
C ASP A 22 12.78 14.19 -19.11
N LEU A 23 12.31 14.67 -20.24
CA LEU A 23 11.76 13.98 -21.38
C LEU A 23 12.88 13.17 -22.08
N VAL A 24 12.50 12.03 -22.67
CA VAL A 24 13.19 11.31 -23.77
C VAL A 24 14.40 10.44 -23.40
N GLN A 25 14.37 9.14 -23.73
CA GLN A 25 14.89 8.58 -25.00
C GLN A 25 14.86 7.05 -25.00
N ASP A 26 13.99 6.50 -25.85
CA ASP A 26 14.21 5.22 -26.51
C ASP A 26 15.56 5.27 -27.24
N GLY A 27 16.41 4.29 -26.96
CA GLY A 27 17.73 4.16 -27.55
C GLY A 27 17.98 2.70 -27.88
N ASP A 28 17.56 2.29 -29.07
CA ASP A 28 17.97 1.06 -29.74
C ASP A 28 19.49 1.09 -29.91
N VAL A 29 20.20 0.21 -29.20
CA VAL A 29 21.62 -0.01 -29.40
C VAL A 29 21.78 -1.19 -30.36
N GLU A 30 21.84 -0.85 -31.64
CA GLU A 30 22.42 -1.69 -32.69
C GLU A 30 23.94 -1.74 -32.49
N VAL A 31 24.50 -2.93 -32.31
CA VAL A 31 25.94 -3.18 -32.46
C VAL A 31 26.11 -4.38 -33.38
N GLY A 32 26.39 -4.08 -34.65
CA GLY A 32 27.13 -4.98 -35.52
C GLY A 32 28.64 -4.84 -35.24
N VAL A 33 29.39 -5.93 -35.36
CA VAL A 33 30.56 -6.04 -36.26
C VAL A 33 31.14 -7.48 -36.24
N ASP A 34 31.06 -8.10 -37.42
CA ASP A 34 32.12 -8.73 -38.24
C ASP A 34 32.94 -9.98 -37.80
N ALA A 35 32.83 -10.97 -38.72
CA ALA A 35 33.91 -11.73 -39.40
C ALA A 35 34.62 -12.93 -38.72
N SER A 36 34.22 -14.12 -39.20
CA SER A 36 35.01 -15.21 -39.82
C SER A 36 36.36 -15.67 -39.24
N ALA A 37 36.43 -16.96 -38.86
CA ALA A 37 37.04 -18.04 -39.65
C ALA A 37 37.57 -19.21 -38.78
N SER A 38 37.31 -20.44 -39.22
CA SER A 38 38.25 -21.57 -39.37
C SER A 38 37.67 -22.90 -38.91
N ALA A 39 37.66 -23.86 -39.83
CA ALA A 39 37.26 -25.25 -39.65
C ALA A 39 38.34 -26.07 -38.93
N ASN A 40 37.94 -27.09 -38.16
CA ASN A 40 38.60 -28.39 -38.04
C ASN A 40 37.64 -29.45 -37.46
N ASP A 41 37.85 -30.68 -37.94
CA ASP A 41 37.10 -31.95 -37.92
C ASP A 41 36.63 -32.57 -36.57
N PRO A 42 35.79 -33.64 -36.62
CA PRO A 42 34.99 -34.16 -35.50
C PRO A 42 35.70 -35.26 -34.71
N ASP A 43 35.54 -35.28 -33.38
CA ASP A 43 35.54 -36.51 -32.59
C ASP A 43 34.95 -36.25 -31.19
N GLU A 44 34.37 -37.31 -30.65
CA GLU A 44 33.59 -37.47 -29.43
C GLU A 44 34.16 -36.83 -28.14
N LEU A 45 33.28 -36.26 -27.28
CA LEU A 45 33.18 -36.50 -25.82
C LEU A 45 32.50 -35.33 -25.07
N ASP A 46 31.34 -35.67 -24.50
CA ASP A 46 30.59 -35.04 -23.40
C ASP A 46 31.19 -33.78 -22.75
N THR A 47 30.56 -32.60 -22.94
CA THR A 47 30.59 -31.53 -21.93
C THR A 47 29.38 -30.59 -22.06
N GLU A 48 28.50 -30.68 -21.06
CA GLU A 48 27.63 -29.64 -20.51
C GLU A 48 26.57 -29.01 -21.46
N ARG A 49 25.38 -29.60 -21.42
CA ARG A 49 24.09 -28.92 -21.64
C ARG A 49 24.15 -27.51 -21.04
N PRO A 50 23.81 -26.42 -21.77
CA PRO A 50 23.83 -25.08 -21.21
C PRO A 50 22.94 -25.06 -19.96
N ARG A 51 23.55 -24.95 -18.77
CA ARG A 51 22.81 -24.76 -17.53
C ARG A 51 22.13 -23.41 -17.70
N LYS A 52 20.84 -23.44 -18.08
CA LYS A 52 19.98 -22.26 -18.24
C LYS A 52 20.19 -21.41 -16.99
N SER A 53 21.00 -20.36 -17.11
CA SER A 53 21.38 -19.57 -15.94
C SER A 53 20.08 -18.97 -15.42
N MET A 54 19.68 -19.38 -14.22
CA MET A 54 18.52 -18.81 -13.57
C MET A 54 18.85 -17.34 -13.34
N LYS A 55 18.40 -16.47 -14.24
CA LYS A 55 18.54 -15.03 -14.11
C LYS A 55 17.93 -14.67 -12.77
N ARG A 56 18.76 -14.14 -11.88
CA ARG A 56 18.30 -13.71 -10.55
C ARG A 56 17.15 -12.72 -10.74
N PRO A 57 16.07 -12.83 -9.95
CA PRO A 57 14.92 -11.96 -10.12
C PRO A 57 15.34 -10.49 -10.00
N GLN A 58 14.86 -9.67 -10.94
CA GLN A 58 15.07 -8.24 -10.88
C GLN A 58 14.33 -7.68 -9.67
N ILE A 59 15.04 -6.93 -8.83
CA ILE A 59 14.43 -6.28 -7.67
C ILE A 59 13.55 -5.11 -8.12
N LYS A 60 12.39 -4.98 -7.48
CA LYS A 60 11.41 -3.93 -7.78
C LYS A 60 11.77 -2.57 -7.16
N ASN A 61 12.51 -2.59 -6.05
CA ASN A 61 12.83 -1.40 -5.26
C ASN A 61 14.21 -1.58 -4.61
N ALA A 62 15.19 -0.74 -4.95
CA ALA A 62 16.50 -0.74 -4.29
C ALA A 62 16.47 0.16 -3.03
N CYS A 63 17.32 -0.11 -2.03
CA CYS A 63 17.45 0.79 -0.87
C CYS A 63 18.05 2.15 -1.26
N TRP A 64 17.88 3.15 -0.40
CA TRP A 64 18.32 4.53 -0.63
C TRP A 64 19.83 4.66 -0.83
N THR A 65 20.60 3.99 0.02
CA THR A 65 22.07 3.98 -0.06
C THR A 65 22.56 3.41 -1.39
N CYS A 66 22.02 2.27 -1.83
CA CYS A 66 22.44 1.67 -3.10
C CYS A 66 21.98 2.47 -4.33
N ARG A 67 20.85 3.18 -4.25
CA ARG A 67 20.43 4.10 -5.33
C ARG A 67 21.39 5.29 -5.43
N GLY A 68 21.72 5.93 -4.31
CA GLY A 68 22.67 7.04 -4.26
C GLY A 68 24.06 6.63 -4.78
N ASP A 69 24.53 5.46 -4.35
CA ASP A 69 25.82 4.89 -4.77
C ASP A 69 25.81 4.33 -6.22
N LYS A 70 24.65 4.26 -6.89
CA LYS A 70 24.45 3.66 -8.23
C LYS A 70 24.98 2.23 -8.36
N VAL A 71 24.63 1.38 -7.40
CA VAL A 71 25.17 0.03 -7.25
C VAL A 71 24.09 -1.02 -7.09
N LYS A 72 24.44 -2.29 -7.35
CA LYS A 72 23.50 -3.41 -7.22
C LYS A 72 23.03 -3.57 -5.76
N CYS A 73 21.72 -3.51 -5.57
CA CYS A 73 21.06 -3.82 -4.31
C CYS A 73 20.52 -5.25 -4.33
N SER A 74 20.51 -5.93 -3.19
CA SER A 74 19.95 -7.29 -3.08
C SER A 74 18.43 -7.30 -2.85
N GLY A 75 17.82 -6.17 -2.51
CA GLY A 75 16.36 -6.07 -2.32
C GLY A 75 15.83 -6.62 -0.99
N HIS A 76 16.62 -7.38 -0.22
CA HIS A 76 16.19 -7.91 1.09
C HIS A 76 15.87 -6.83 2.13
N HIS A 77 14.77 -7.02 2.85
CA HIS A 77 14.35 -6.19 3.97
C HIS A 77 14.64 -6.92 5.30
N PRO A 78 14.93 -6.19 6.41
CA PRO A 78 14.99 -4.73 6.54
C PRO A 78 16.31 -4.10 6.05
N ILE A 79 17.38 -4.88 5.88
CA ILE A 79 18.70 -4.41 5.46
C ILE A 79 19.19 -5.26 4.29
N CYS A 80 19.58 -4.62 3.18
CA CYS A 80 20.11 -5.33 2.03
C CYS A 80 21.52 -5.91 2.31
N ALA A 81 21.92 -6.96 1.60
CA ALA A 81 23.16 -7.69 1.82
C ALA A 81 24.42 -6.80 1.73
N ARG A 82 24.45 -5.86 0.77
CA ARG A 82 25.58 -4.91 0.63
C ARG A 82 25.67 -4.00 1.84
N CYS A 83 24.56 -3.38 2.25
CA CYS A 83 24.55 -2.45 3.38
C CYS A 83 24.88 -3.17 4.69
N SER A 84 24.39 -4.40 4.87
CA SER A 84 24.74 -5.25 6.00
C SER A 84 26.25 -5.52 6.07
N HIS A 85 26.85 -5.97 4.98
CA HIS A 85 28.29 -6.26 4.93
C HIS A 85 29.14 -4.99 5.14
N ARG A 86 28.76 -3.87 4.51
CA ARG A 86 29.46 -2.59 4.60
C ARG A 86 29.19 -1.85 5.93
N LYS A 87 28.24 -2.32 6.74
CA LYS A 87 27.77 -1.67 7.97
C LYS A 87 27.39 -0.21 7.77
N VAL A 88 26.71 0.08 6.67
CA VAL A 88 26.20 1.43 6.34
C VAL A 88 24.70 1.51 6.57
N PRO A 89 24.13 2.71 6.79
CA PRO A 89 22.68 2.89 6.89
C PRO A 89 21.95 2.30 5.68
N CYS A 90 20.80 1.69 5.91
CA CYS A 90 19.96 1.10 4.88
C CYS A 90 18.50 1.46 5.17
N SER A 91 17.85 2.11 4.21
CA SER A 91 16.44 2.47 4.30
C SER A 91 15.76 2.29 2.94
N TYR A 92 14.46 2.04 2.98
CA TYR A 92 13.62 1.83 1.80
C TYR A 92 12.41 2.76 1.84
N ASP A 93 12.00 3.26 0.67
CA ASP A 93 10.78 4.08 0.51
C ASP A 93 9.48 3.28 0.69
N VAL A 94 9.58 1.96 0.51
CA VAL A 94 8.46 1.00 0.59
C VAL A 94 8.81 -0.01 1.68
N PRO A 95 7.91 -0.27 2.64
CA PRO A 95 8.20 -1.18 3.75
C PRO A 95 8.22 -2.65 3.34
N GLU A 96 7.46 -3.03 2.31
CA GLU A 96 7.31 -4.41 1.85
C GLU A 96 8.36 -4.79 0.80
N GLU A 97 8.93 -6.00 0.94
CA GLU A 97 9.76 -6.60 -0.08
C GLU A 97 8.89 -6.93 -1.32
N ASN A 98 9.47 -6.84 -2.52
CA ASN A 98 8.76 -7.14 -3.77
C ASN A 98 7.58 -6.22 -4.12
N MET A 99 7.52 -5.01 -3.56
CA MET A 99 6.54 -4.00 -3.95
C MET A 99 7.24 -2.80 -4.61
N THR A 100 6.69 -2.31 -5.73
CA THR A 100 7.17 -1.06 -6.34
C THR A 100 6.60 0.15 -5.57
N LYS A 101 7.27 1.31 -5.68
CA LYS A 101 6.76 2.57 -5.08
C LYS A 101 5.34 2.90 -5.56
N MET A 102 5.08 2.71 -6.85
CA MET A 102 3.75 2.93 -7.44
C MET A 102 2.69 2.01 -6.84
N GLN A 103 3.01 0.72 -6.64
CA GLN A 103 2.10 -0.24 -6.01
C GLN A 103 1.76 0.17 -4.57
N HIS A 104 2.78 0.52 -3.77
CA HIS A 104 2.58 0.99 -2.40
C HIS A 104 1.69 2.22 -2.30
N LEU A 105 1.90 3.21 -3.19
CA LEU A 105 1.08 4.42 -3.22
C LEU A 105 -0.37 4.13 -3.62
N ARG A 106 -0.59 3.24 -4.60
CA ARG A 106 -1.95 2.82 -4.97
C ARG A 106 -2.68 2.12 -3.84
N THR A 107 -2.00 1.23 -3.09
CA THR A 107 -2.58 0.59 -1.90
C THR A 107 -2.95 1.64 -0.86
N LYS A 108 -2.06 2.58 -0.55
CA LYS A 108 -2.34 3.67 0.40
C LYS A 108 -3.53 4.54 -0.01
N ILE A 109 -3.64 4.86 -1.30
CA ILE A 109 -4.78 5.63 -1.82
C ILE A 109 -6.06 4.82 -1.65
N SER A 110 -6.06 3.55 -2.07
CA SER A 110 -7.22 2.66 -1.92
C SER A 110 -7.65 2.51 -0.46
N ASP A 111 -6.72 2.39 0.47
CA ASP A 111 -7.03 2.26 1.90
C ASP A 111 -7.58 3.57 2.49
N ALA A 112 -7.06 4.72 2.04
CA ALA A 112 -7.59 6.02 2.42
C ALA A 112 -9.01 6.24 1.87
N GLU A 113 -9.26 5.86 0.62
CA GLU A 113 -10.58 5.92 -0.02
C GLU A 113 -11.59 5.04 0.72
N LYS A 114 -11.25 3.78 1.02
CA LYS A 114 -12.11 2.88 1.82
C LYS A 114 -12.44 3.48 3.18
N ARG A 115 -11.45 4.08 3.86
CA ARG A 115 -11.68 4.72 5.16
C ARG A 115 -12.65 5.91 5.04
N LEU A 116 -12.55 6.69 3.97
CA LEU A 116 -13.50 7.78 3.71
C LEU A 116 -14.90 7.24 3.44
N GLU A 117 -15.05 6.16 2.68
CA GLU A 117 -16.34 5.50 2.43
C GLU A 117 -16.99 5.02 3.74
N LEU A 118 -16.22 4.42 4.64
CA LEU A 118 -16.71 4.00 5.96
C LEU A 118 -17.19 5.19 6.80
N VAL A 119 -16.40 6.29 6.83
CA VAL A 119 -16.78 7.51 7.55
C VAL A 119 -18.03 8.15 6.96
N ASN A 120 -18.14 8.21 5.64
CA ASN A 120 -19.35 8.71 4.96
C ASN A 120 -20.57 7.84 5.27
N THR A 121 -20.39 6.52 5.35
CA THR A 121 -21.47 5.61 5.75
C THR A 121 -21.98 5.91 7.16
N ILE A 122 -21.07 6.21 8.11
CA ILE A 122 -21.47 6.67 9.44
C ILE A 122 -22.26 7.97 9.35
N PHE A 123 -21.79 8.95 8.57
CA PHE A 123 -22.54 10.20 8.40
C PHE A 123 -23.93 9.98 7.81
N ASP A 124 -24.08 9.07 6.84
CA ASP A 124 -25.37 8.71 6.28
C ASP A 124 -26.29 8.05 7.31
N ILE A 125 -25.77 7.15 8.16
CA ILE A 125 -26.53 6.59 9.28
C ILE A 125 -27.01 7.70 10.23
N LEU A 126 -26.14 8.65 10.57
CA LEU A 126 -26.46 9.70 11.52
C LEU A 126 -27.42 10.77 10.96
N GLN A 127 -27.32 11.09 9.68
CA GLN A 127 -28.14 12.14 9.05
C GLN A 127 -29.47 11.63 8.50
N LYS A 128 -29.49 10.39 7.98
CA LYS A 128 -30.62 9.84 7.21
C LYS A 128 -31.18 8.56 7.81
N GLY A 129 -30.51 7.96 8.79
CA GLY A 129 -31.00 6.77 9.48
C GLY A 129 -32.13 7.08 10.46
N SER A 130 -32.73 6.03 11.02
CA SER A 130 -33.66 6.18 12.15
C SER A 130 -32.92 6.67 13.40
N ASP A 131 -33.67 7.29 14.32
CA ASP A 131 -33.14 7.78 15.59
C ASP A 131 -32.45 6.66 16.39
N GLU A 132 -33.02 5.45 16.36
CA GLU A 132 -32.46 4.26 17.01
C GLU A 132 -31.11 3.86 16.41
N ALA A 133 -31.02 3.82 15.07
CA ALA A 133 -29.77 3.49 14.38
C ALA A 133 -28.69 4.55 14.62
N ALA A 134 -29.07 5.83 14.61
CA ALA A 134 -28.15 6.93 14.88
C ALA A 134 -27.64 6.90 16.34
N ALA A 135 -28.53 6.66 17.31
CA ALA A 135 -28.18 6.55 18.72
C ALA A 135 -27.23 5.38 18.99
N GLU A 136 -27.49 4.21 18.39
CA GLU A 136 -26.64 3.02 18.53
C GLU A 136 -25.25 3.25 17.91
N ALA A 137 -25.18 3.83 16.71
CA ALA A 137 -23.91 4.19 16.07
C ALA A 137 -23.09 5.16 16.96
N LEU A 138 -23.73 6.19 17.51
CA LEU A 138 -23.07 7.14 18.43
C LEU A 138 -22.60 6.48 19.73
N ALA A 139 -23.41 5.58 20.30
CA ALA A 139 -23.05 4.88 21.54
C ALA A 139 -21.75 4.07 21.33
N ARG A 140 -21.64 3.35 20.22
CA ARG A 140 -20.45 2.56 19.88
C ARG A 140 -19.21 3.42 19.64
N LEU A 141 -19.36 4.51 18.91
CA LEU A 141 -18.27 5.46 18.68
C LEU A 141 -17.77 6.06 20.00
N ARG A 142 -18.67 6.38 20.94
CA ARG A 142 -18.30 6.92 22.26
C ARG A 142 -17.56 5.92 23.15
N ILE A 143 -17.83 4.62 23.01
CA ILE A 143 -17.12 3.55 23.72
C ILE A 143 -15.73 3.27 23.11
N GLY A 144 -15.44 3.87 21.94
CA GLY A 144 -14.14 3.79 21.30
C GLY A 144 -13.99 2.65 20.29
N GLN A 145 -15.10 2.09 19.80
CA GLN A 145 -15.06 1.16 18.67
C GLN A 145 -14.52 1.88 17.42
N SER A 146 -13.77 1.15 16.61
CA SER A 146 -13.27 1.67 15.34
C SER A 146 -14.41 1.88 14.36
N VAL A 147 -14.25 2.82 13.42
CA VAL A 147 -15.29 3.14 12.42
C VAL A 147 -15.71 1.90 11.63
N ASP A 148 -14.76 1.03 11.27
CA ASP A 148 -15.01 -0.22 10.54
C ASP A 148 -15.92 -1.18 11.33
N GLU A 149 -15.63 -1.39 12.62
CA GLU A 149 -16.45 -2.22 13.51
C GLU A 149 -17.88 -1.69 13.65
N VAL A 150 -18.03 -0.36 13.77
CA VAL A 150 -19.34 0.26 13.87
C VAL A 150 -20.14 0.10 12.58
N VAL A 151 -19.54 0.34 11.42
CA VAL A 151 -20.22 0.17 10.12
C VAL A 151 -20.66 -1.29 9.94
N ASN A 152 -19.76 -2.25 10.19
CA ASN A 152 -20.07 -3.68 10.05
C ASN A 152 -21.21 -4.10 10.97
N TYR A 153 -21.20 -3.65 12.23
CA TYR A 153 -22.30 -3.91 13.15
C TYR A 153 -23.62 -3.31 12.65
N MET A 154 -23.59 -2.07 12.17
CA MET A 154 -24.82 -1.36 11.78
C MET A 154 -25.42 -1.90 10.49
N VAL A 155 -24.61 -2.35 9.54
CA VAL A 155 -25.08 -3.05 8.34
C VAL A 155 -25.69 -4.40 8.72
N ALA A 156 -25.07 -5.16 9.63
CA ALA A 156 -25.61 -6.42 10.11
C ALA A 156 -26.93 -6.24 10.89
N ALA A 157 -27.02 -5.20 11.74
CA ALA A 157 -28.23 -4.90 12.50
C ALA A 157 -29.43 -4.55 11.59
N ARG A 158 -29.19 -3.79 10.51
CA ARG A 158 -30.23 -3.48 9.50
C ARG A 158 -30.76 -4.72 8.79
N ALA A 159 -29.90 -5.69 8.48
CA ALA A 159 -30.32 -6.94 7.84
C ALA A 159 -31.25 -7.78 8.73
N ASN A 160 -31.04 -7.73 10.06
CA ASN A 160 -31.89 -8.43 11.02
C ASN A 160 -33.24 -7.72 11.25
N ASP A 161 -33.28 -6.40 11.17
CA ASP A 161 -34.50 -5.61 11.35
C ASP A 161 -35.53 -5.87 10.23
N GLN A 162 -35.05 -5.96 8.97
CA GLN A 162 -35.91 -6.29 7.82
C GLN A 162 -36.54 -7.69 7.88
N THR A 163 -35.96 -8.63 8.62
CA THR A 163 -36.48 -10.00 8.73
C THR A 163 -37.48 -10.19 9.88
N GLY A 164 -37.53 -9.26 10.84
CA GLY A 164 -38.46 -9.30 11.97
C GLY A 164 -39.85 -8.69 11.69
N SER A 165 -40.00 -7.85 10.67
CA SER A 165 -41.24 -7.08 10.41
C SER A 165 -42.35 -7.85 9.66
N SER A 166 -42.20 -9.13 9.33
CA SER A 166 -43.14 -9.87 8.46
C SER A 166 -44.09 -10.85 9.17
N LEU A 167 -44.22 -10.81 10.49
CA LEU A 167 -45.11 -11.70 11.25
C LEU A 167 -46.05 -10.91 12.17
N GLU A 168 -46.96 -10.14 11.60
CA GLU A 168 -48.19 -9.73 12.30
C GLU A 168 -49.38 -10.13 11.42
N SER A 169 -49.97 -11.29 11.74
CA SER A 169 -51.22 -11.75 11.14
C SER A 169 -52.38 -11.02 11.83
N PRO A 170 -53.35 -10.43 11.11
CA PRO A 170 -54.55 -9.94 11.75
C PRO A 170 -55.36 -11.13 12.28
N GLU A 171 -55.54 -11.14 13.60
CA GLU A 171 -56.41 -12.08 14.29
C GLU A 171 -57.83 -12.00 13.72
N THR A 172 -58.32 -13.17 13.32
CA THR A 172 -59.70 -13.43 12.93
C THR A 172 -60.65 -13.09 14.08
N THR A 173 -61.44 -12.03 13.95
CA THR A 173 -62.68 -11.87 14.74
C THR A 173 -63.87 -12.34 13.90
N ALA A 174 -64.25 -13.59 14.13
CA ALA A 174 -65.55 -14.14 13.77
C ALA A 174 -66.40 -14.24 15.04
N SER A 175 -67.64 -13.73 14.99
CA SER A 175 -68.82 -13.93 15.87
C SER A 175 -69.55 -12.59 15.99
N GLY A 176 -70.87 -12.45 15.82
CA GLY A 176 -71.99 -13.35 15.58
C GLY A 176 -73.25 -12.48 15.52
#